data_AF-A0A2T0AMC5-F1
#
_entry.id   AF-A0A2T0AMC5-F1
#
_cell.length_a   1.000
_cell.length_b   1.000
_cell.length_c   1.000
_cell.angle_alpha   90.00
_cell.angle_beta   90.00
_cell.angle_gamma   90.00
#
_symmetry.space_group_name_H-M   'P 1'
#
loop_
_entity.id
_entity.type
_entity.pdbx_description
1 polymer ?
#
loop_
_entity_poly.entity_id
_entity_poly.type
_entity_poly.pdbx_seq_one_letter_code
_entity_poly.pdbx_strand_id
1 'polypeptide(L)'
;MDILIDAWDTGYGSKVVSYLQNRDVDDIEILIATHPHADHIGGLPAVFEAYNVETVVDSGVSHMSQTYQRYWSAVQAEGCDYQKAAGQSWTFGNCQFEVLGPTTTYQNLNDNSVVARLTSLGGAFLFTGDALG
;
A
#
# COMPACT_ATOMS: atom_id res chain seq x y z
N MET A 1 9.38 -9.42 -7.44
CA MET A 1 8.50 -9.47 -6.25
C MET A 1 8.86 -8.35 -5.33
N ASP A 2 8.15 -7.28 -5.60
CA ASP A 2 8.33 -5.93 -5.17
C ASP A 2 7.03 -5.51 -4.52
N ILE A 3 7.13 -5.17 -3.24
CA ILE A 3 6.01 -4.73 -2.42
C ILE A 3 6.24 -3.27 -2.09
N LEU A 4 5.34 -2.40 -2.54
CA LEU A 4 5.34 -0.99 -2.15
C LEU A 4 4.32 -0.77 -1.03
N ILE A 5 4.73 -0.13 0.06
CA ILE A 5 3.84 0.26 1.16
C ILE A 5 3.86 1.79 1.24
N ASP A 6 2.74 2.42 0.90
CA ASP A 6 2.55 3.87 0.82
C ASP A 6 3.52 4.60 -0.14
N ALA A 7 3.28 5.88 -0.42
CA ALA A 7 4.12 6.72 -1.27
C ALA A 7 4.20 8.19 -0.83
N TRP A 8 4.00 8.45 0.47
CA TRP A 8 4.08 9.78 1.07
C TRP A 8 3.06 10.78 0.48
N ASP A 9 3.25 12.08 0.75
CA ASP A 9 2.36 13.18 0.38
C ASP A 9 2.35 13.54 -1.13
N THR A 10 1.31 14.27 -1.52
CA THR A 10 1.08 14.88 -2.82
C THR A 10 2.28 15.74 -3.21
N GLY A 11 3.04 15.29 -4.21
CA GLY A 11 4.26 15.95 -4.69
C GLY A 11 5.53 15.13 -4.51
N TYR A 12 5.49 14.03 -3.75
CA TYR A 12 6.62 13.12 -3.56
C TYR A 12 6.61 11.93 -4.52
N GLY A 13 5.52 11.73 -5.27
CA GLY A 13 5.38 10.61 -6.22
C GLY A 13 6.55 10.49 -7.20
N SER A 14 7.03 11.60 -7.80
CA SER A 14 8.17 11.56 -8.72
C SER A 14 9.47 11.11 -8.05
N LYS A 15 9.65 11.41 -6.75
CA LYS A 15 10.79 10.95 -5.96
C LYS A 15 10.69 9.46 -5.66
N VAL A 16 9.49 8.95 -5.35
CA VAL A 16 9.24 7.51 -5.16
C VAL A 16 9.52 6.76 -6.46
N VAL A 17 8.94 7.20 -7.58
CA VAL A 17 9.17 6.61 -8.91
C VAL A 17 10.65 6.61 -9.26
N SER A 18 11.34 7.75 -9.10
CA SER A 18 12.78 7.83 -9.38
C SER A 18 13.59 6.86 -8.52
N TYR A 19 13.20 6.66 -7.25
CA TYR A 19 13.88 5.71 -6.38
C TYR A 19 13.68 4.27 -6.84
N LEU A 20 12.45 3.88 -7.19
CA LEU A 20 12.13 2.54 -7.70
C LEU A 20 12.84 2.25 -9.02
N GLN A 21 12.90 3.21 -9.94
CA GLN A 21 13.62 3.09 -11.22
C GLN A 21 15.12 2.85 -11.00
N ASN A 22 15.73 3.56 -10.04
CA ASN A 22 17.14 3.36 -9.69
C ASN A 22 17.42 2.02 -8.97
N ARG A 23 16.39 1.25 -8.64
CA ARG A 23 16.49 -0.10 -8.09
C ARG A 23 16.10 -1.19 -9.08
N ASP A 24 15.96 -0.81 -10.36
CA ASP A 24 15.60 -1.72 -11.45
C ASP A 24 14.27 -2.47 -11.20
N VAL A 25 13.33 -1.83 -10.47
CA VAL A 25 11.95 -2.31 -10.34
C VAL A 25 11.28 -2.19 -11.70
N ASP A 26 10.63 -3.26 -12.15
CA ASP A 26 9.93 -3.37 -13.43
C ASP A 26 8.40 -3.28 -13.27
N ASP A 27 7.85 -4.01 -12.31
CA ASP A 27 6.44 -3.95 -11.90
C ASP A 27 6.27 -3.95 -10.37
N ILE A 28 5.03 -3.82 -9.91
CA ILE A 28 4.69 -3.87 -8.49
C ILE A 28 3.62 -4.95 -8.30
N GLU A 29 4.01 -6.11 -7.79
CA GLU A 29 3.05 -7.20 -7.60
C GLU A 29 2.07 -6.89 -6.46
N ILE A 30 2.51 -6.17 -5.42
CA ILE A 30 1.65 -5.77 -4.29
C ILE A 30 1.89 -4.32 -3.90
N LEU A 31 0.85 -3.51 -3.98
CA LEU A 31 0.81 -2.16 -3.44
C LEU A 31 -0.11 -2.12 -2.22
N ILE A 32 0.43 -1.74 -1.06
CA ILE A 32 -0.32 -1.50 0.16
C ILE A 32 -0.54 0.00 0.34
N ALA A 33 -1.80 0.44 0.38
CA ALA A 33 -2.17 1.78 0.83
C ALA A 33 -2.74 1.66 2.26
N THR A 34 -1.94 2.04 3.27
CA THR A 34 -2.25 1.68 4.65
C THR A 34 -3.56 2.29 5.12
N HIS A 35 -3.77 3.58 4.93
CA HIS A 35 -5.00 4.29 5.25
C HIS A 35 -5.14 5.56 4.39
N PRO A 36 -6.31 6.22 4.33
CA PRO A 36 -6.61 7.15 3.24
C PRO A 36 -6.03 8.57 3.41
N HIS A 37 -5.08 8.77 4.32
CA HIS A 37 -4.45 10.08 4.54
C HIS A 37 -3.41 10.42 3.48
N ALA A 38 -3.28 11.72 3.20
CA ALA A 38 -2.51 12.22 2.07
C ALA A 38 -1.02 11.90 2.18
N ASP A 39 -0.46 11.97 3.38
CA ASP A 39 0.92 11.61 3.71
C ASP A 39 1.22 10.11 3.61
N HIS A 40 0.24 9.30 3.19
CA HIS A 40 0.41 7.89 2.86
C HIS A 40 0.15 7.65 1.37
N ILE A 41 -1.03 8.07 0.87
CA ILE A 41 -1.47 7.73 -0.50
C ILE A 41 -1.16 8.81 -1.55
N GLY A 42 -0.64 9.96 -1.14
CA GLY A 42 -0.53 11.15 -1.98
C GLY A 42 0.42 10.99 -3.18
N GLY A 43 1.48 10.20 -3.03
CA GLY A 43 2.39 9.86 -4.13
C GLY A 43 1.90 8.73 -5.05
N LEU A 44 0.90 7.94 -4.63
CA LEU A 44 0.50 6.72 -5.34
C LEU A 44 -0.03 6.94 -6.77
N PRO A 45 -0.77 8.02 -7.09
CA PRO A 45 -1.18 8.26 -8.48
C PRO A 45 -0.01 8.29 -9.47
N ALA A 46 1.13 8.87 -9.08
CA ALA A 46 2.33 8.89 -9.93
C ALA A 46 2.99 7.50 -10.05
N VAL A 47 2.79 6.63 -9.05
CA VAL A 47 3.27 5.24 -9.10
C VAL A 47 2.45 4.46 -10.13
N PHE A 48 1.12 4.55 -10.11
CA PHE A 48 0.25 3.94 -11.12
C PHE A 48 0.52 4.47 -12.54
N GLU A 49 0.90 5.75 -12.69
CA GLU A 49 1.29 6.28 -14.00
C GLU A 49 2.61 5.69 -14.54
N ALA A 50 3.49 5.19 -13.67
CA ALA A 50 4.84 4.77 -14.02
C ALA A 50 5.05 3.25 -14.02
N TYR A 51 4.22 2.51 -13.28
CA TYR A 51 4.36 1.08 -13.03
C TYR A 51 3.03 0.37 -13.23
N ASN A 52 3.09 -0.83 -13.81
CA ASN A 52 1.98 -1.77 -13.76
C ASN A 52 1.87 -2.33 -12.33
N VAL A 53 0.70 -2.20 -11.72
CA VAL A 53 0.42 -2.70 -10.37
C VAL A 53 -0.52 -3.89 -10.47
N GLU A 54 -0.09 -5.07 -10.00
CA GLU A 54 -0.92 -6.27 -10.14
C GLU A 54 -2.02 -6.35 -9.08
N THR A 55 -1.68 -6.10 -7.82
CA THR A 55 -2.61 -6.17 -6.69
C THR A 55 -2.52 -4.92 -5.82
N VAL A 56 -3.66 -4.36 -5.45
CA VAL A 56 -3.78 -3.28 -4.46
C VAL A 56 -4.49 -3.81 -3.22
N VAL A 57 -3.91 -3.55 -2.05
CA VAL A 57 -4.54 -3.83 -0.77
C VAL A 57 -4.65 -2.56 0.04
N ASP A 58 -5.86 -2.20 0.45
CA ASP A 58 -6.10 -1.10 1.38
C ASP A 58 -7.11 -1.47 2.47
N SER A 59 -7.35 -0.55 3.41
CA SER A 59 -8.26 -0.77 4.53
C SER A 59 -9.74 -0.88 4.14
N GLY A 60 -10.10 -0.58 2.89
CA GLY A 60 -11.47 -0.47 2.40
C GLY A 60 -12.26 0.69 3.00
N VAL A 61 -11.61 1.61 3.72
CA VAL A 61 -12.24 2.79 4.30
C VAL A 61 -12.03 3.99 3.38
N SER A 62 -13.14 4.55 2.88
CA SER A 62 -13.11 5.71 2.01
C SER A 62 -12.90 7.02 2.75
N HIS A 63 -12.38 8.03 2.06
CA HIS A 63 -12.25 9.38 2.57
C HIS A 63 -12.72 10.43 1.57
N MET A 64 -13.20 11.58 2.04
CA MET A 64 -13.72 12.64 1.15
C MET A 64 -12.64 13.55 0.56
N SER A 65 -11.37 13.37 0.94
CA SER A 65 -10.28 14.22 0.45
C SER A 65 -10.08 14.05 -1.06
N GLN A 66 -9.65 15.14 -1.71
CA GLN A 66 -9.28 15.10 -3.12
C GLN A 66 -8.14 14.10 -3.38
N THR A 67 -7.21 13.97 -2.43
CA THR A 67 -6.11 12.99 -2.53
C THR A 67 -6.62 11.56 -2.58
N TYR A 68 -7.58 11.19 -1.71
CA TYR A 68 -8.20 9.87 -1.77
C TYR A 68 -8.94 9.62 -3.07
N GLN A 69 -9.70 10.62 -3.56
CA GLN A 69 -10.40 10.50 -4.84
C GLN A 69 -9.44 10.26 -6.02
N ARG A 70 -8.27 10.92 -6.02
CA ARG A 70 -7.24 10.71 -7.06
C ARG A 70 -6.62 9.32 -6.96
N TYR A 71 -6.24 8.89 -5.76
CA TYR A 71 -5.75 7.53 -5.51
C TYR A 71 -6.77 6.48 -5.99
N TRP A 72 -8.03 6.61 -5.57
CA TRP A 72 -9.07 5.65 -5.94
C TRP A 72 -9.35 5.64 -7.45
N SER A 73 -9.33 6.81 -8.09
CA SER A 73 -9.45 6.90 -9.55
C SER A 73 -8.29 6.19 -10.27
N ALA A 74 -7.07 6.29 -9.73
CA ALA A 74 -5.91 5.59 -10.28
C ALA A 74 -6.04 4.06 -10.15
N VAL A 75 -6.45 3.56 -8.97
CA VAL A 75 -6.74 2.13 -8.76
C VAL A 75 -7.79 1.62 -9.76
N GLN A 76 -8.86 2.39 -9.97
CA GLN A 76 -9.91 2.03 -10.92
C GLN A 76 -9.43 2.03 -12.38
N ALA A 77 -8.56 2.98 -12.74
CA ALA A 77 -8.02 3.10 -14.09
C ALA A 77 -6.98 2.00 -14.41
N GLU A 78 -6.21 1.56 -13.41
CA GLU A 78 -5.25 0.47 -13.53
C GLU A 78 -5.93 -0.85 -13.89
N GLY A 79 -7.10 -1.12 -13.29
CA GLY A 79 -7.79 -2.40 -13.47
C GLY A 79 -7.10 -3.58 -12.77
N CYS A 80 -6.26 -3.28 -11.78
CA CYS A 80 -5.57 -4.26 -10.93
C CYS A 80 -6.54 -5.08 -10.06
N ASP A 81 -6.05 -6.17 -9.47
CA ASP A 81 -6.82 -6.89 -8.44
C ASP A 81 -6.89 -6.06 -7.16
N TYR A 82 -8.08 -5.55 -6.83
CA TYR A 82 -8.30 -4.77 -5.62
C TYR A 82 -8.82 -5.66 -4.49
N GLN A 83 -8.14 -5.62 -3.35
CA GLN A 83 -8.48 -6.38 -2.16
C GLN A 83 -8.58 -5.50 -0.92
N LYS A 84 -9.66 -5.66 -0.15
CA LYS A 84 -9.72 -5.10 1.20
C LYS A 84 -8.86 -5.93 2.14
N ALA A 85 -8.08 -5.29 3.00
CA ALA A 85 -7.30 -5.94 4.05
C ALA A 85 -8.18 -6.85 4.91
N ALA A 86 -7.89 -8.15 4.89
CA ALA A 86 -8.72 -9.20 5.48
C ALA A 86 -7.93 -10.48 5.85
N GLY A 87 -6.61 -10.38 6.04
CA GLY A 87 -5.78 -11.54 6.39
C GLY A 87 -5.03 -12.16 5.22
N GLN A 88 -4.82 -11.42 4.13
CA GLN A 88 -4.06 -11.90 2.98
C GLN A 88 -2.65 -12.36 3.40
N SER A 89 -2.13 -13.38 2.70
CA SER A 89 -0.77 -13.85 2.90
C SER A 89 -0.15 -14.30 1.58
N TRP A 90 1.12 -13.94 1.39
CA TRP A 90 1.92 -14.30 0.23
C TRP A 90 3.25 -14.90 0.68
N THR A 91 3.73 -15.89 -0.05
CA THR A 91 5.01 -16.55 0.20
C THR A 91 5.90 -16.44 -1.02
N PHE A 92 7.14 -16.02 -0.82
CA PHE A 92 8.13 -15.84 -1.88
C PHE A 92 9.51 -16.22 -1.37
N GLY A 93 10.09 -17.25 -1.97
CA GLY A 93 11.30 -17.88 -1.45
C GLY A 93 11.11 -18.33 0.01
N ASN A 94 11.95 -17.81 0.91
CA ASN A 94 11.88 -18.07 2.35
C ASN A 94 11.21 -16.93 3.14
N CYS A 95 10.48 -16.06 2.45
CA CYS A 95 9.77 -14.93 3.04
C CYS A 95 8.26 -15.17 3.03
N GLN A 96 7.60 -14.74 4.10
CA GLN A 96 6.15 -14.71 4.21
C GLN A 96 5.71 -13.27 4.52
N PHE A 97 4.86 -12.70 3.67
CA PHE A 97 4.23 -11.41 3.91
C PHE A 97 2.76 -11.62 4.27
N GLU A 98 2.31 -11.06 5.39
CA GLU A 98 0.98 -11.27 5.95
C GLU A 98 0.34 -9.93 6.30
N VAL A 99 -0.90 -9.72 5.87
CA VAL A 99 -1.75 -8.64 6.37
C VAL A 99 -2.40 -9.12 7.66
N LEU A 100 -2.14 -8.43 8.76
CA LEU A 100 -2.64 -8.76 10.10
C LEU A 100 -3.90 -7.97 10.47
N GLY A 101 -4.10 -6.79 9.88
CA GLY A 101 -5.23 -5.93 10.16
C GLY A 101 -5.41 -4.82 9.12
N PRO A 102 -6.47 -4.00 9.24
CA PRO A 102 -7.40 -3.99 10.36
C PRO A 102 -8.39 -5.19 10.32
N THR A 103 -8.81 -5.70 11.49
CA THR A 103 -9.75 -6.84 11.59
C THR A 103 -11.21 -6.41 11.72
N THR A 104 -11.44 -5.12 11.96
CA THR A 104 -12.74 -4.45 11.97
C THR A 104 -12.56 -3.03 11.45
N THR A 105 -13.64 -2.33 11.16
CA THR A 105 -13.56 -0.90 10.81
C THR A 105 -13.66 -0.05 12.06
N TYR A 106 -12.72 0.90 12.20
CA TYR A 106 -12.63 1.83 13.32
C TYR A 106 -13.10 3.23 12.91
N GLN A 107 -13.46 4.07 13.90
CA GLN A 107 -13.87 5.46 13.62
C GLN A 107 -12.69 6.34 13.22
N ASN A 108 -11.54 6.14 13.86
CA ASN A 108 -10.32 6.84 13.52
C ASN A 108 -9.69 6.19 12.28
N LEU A 109 -9.35 7.00 11.27
CA LEU A 109 -8.80 6.51 10.01
C LEU A 109 -7.43 5.87 10.20
N ASN A 110 -6.62 6.39 11.13
CA ASN A 110 -5.30 5.85 11.45
C ASN A 110 -5.39 4.41 11.96
N ASP A 111 -6.40 4.12 12.78
CA ASP A 111 -6.61 2.79 13.38
C ASP A 111 -7.16 1.78 12.35
N ASN A 112 -7.52 2.24 11.15
CA ASN A 112 -7.81 1.38 10.01
C ASN A 112 -6.56 1.09 9.17
N SER A 113 -5.34 1.48 9.60
CA SER A 113 -4.12 1.20 8.84
C SER A 113 -3.98 -0.29 8.54
N VAL A 114 -3.65 -0.64 7.30
CA VAL A 114 -3.23 -1.99 6.94
C VAL A 114 -1.94 -2.29 7.69
N VAL A 115 -2.02 -3.22 8.64
CA VAL A 115 -0.86 -3.70 9.39
C VAL A 115 -0.35 -4.95 8.70
N ALA A 116 0.93 -4.98 8.34
CA ALA A 116 1.53 -6.11 7.67
C ALA A 116 2.82 -6.58 8.35
N ARG A 117 3.11 -7.88 8.24
CA ARG A 117 4.33 -8.50 8.74
C ARG A 117 5.07 -9.21 7.62
N LEU A 118 6.36 -8.95 7.52
CA LEU A 118 7.29 -9.72 6.69
C LEU A 118 8.13 -10.61 7.59
N THR A 119 8.00 -11.92 7.47
CA THR A 119 8.83 -12.91 8.16
C THR A 119 9.83 -13.52 7.19
N SER A 120 11.09 -13.65 7.59
CA SER A 120 12.16 -14.29 6.84
C SER A 120 13.02 -15.17 7.76
N LEU A 121 14.01 -15.88 7.20
CA LEU A 121 14.99 -16.64 7.99
C LEU A 121 15.74 -15.80 9.03
N GLY A 122 15.92 -14.50 8.77
CA GLY A 122 16.68 -13.59 9.63
C GLY A 122 15.85 -12.91 10.72
N GLY A 123 14.52 -13.14 10.76
CA GLY A 123 13.60 -12.46 11.68
C GLY A 123 12.39 -11.88 10.96
N ALA A 124 11.67 -11.00 11.66
CA ALA A 124 10.44 -10.39 11.16
C ALA A 124 10.44 -8.87 11.28
N PHE A 125 9.79 -8.23 10.32
CA PHE A 125 9.50 -6.80 10.32
C PHE A 125 8.00 -6.58 10.40
N LEU A 126 7.58 -5.57 11.14
CA LEU A 126 6.18 -5.16 11.27
C LEU A 126 6.03 -3.75 10.68
N PHE A 127 5.05 -3.58 9.82
CA PHE A 127 4.66 -2.32 9.18
C PHE A 127 3.26 -1.97 9.66
N THR A 128 3.10 -0.85 10.35
CA THR A 128 1.86 -0.55 11.10
C THR A 128 1.05 0.60 10.52
N GLY A 129 1.57 1.29 9.48
CA GLY A 129 1.08 2.62 9.12
C GLY A 129 1.01 3.50 10.37
N ASP A 130 -0.13 4.15 10.55
CA ASP A 130 -0.39 5.03 11.68
C ASP A 130 -1.29 4.40 12.76
N ALA A 131 -1.49 3.08 12.73
CA ALA A 131 -2.31 2.43 13.75
C ALA A 131 -1.79 2.73 15.16
N LEU A 132 -2.66 3.28 16.01
CA LEU A 132 -2.41 3.47 17.44
C LEU A 132 -3.27 2.45 18.19
N GLY A 133 -2.64 1.58 18.97
CA GLY A 133 -3.32 0.45 19.65
C GLY A 133 -4.34 0.83 20.70
#